data_AF-A0A163E7U9-F1
#
_entry.id   AF-A0A163E7U9-F1
#
_cell.length_a   1.000
_cell.length_b   1.000
_cell.length_c   1.000
_cell.angle_alpha   90.00
_cell.angle_beta   90.00
_cell.angle_gamma   90.00
#
_symmetry.space_group_name_H-M   'P 1'
#
loop_
_entity.id
_entity.type
_entity.pdbx_description
1 polymer ?
#
loop_
_entity_poly.entity_id
_entity_poly.type
_entity_poly.pdbx_seq_one_letter_code
_entity_poly.pdbx_strand_id
1 'polypeptide(L)'
;IMNDTSIQDFISWSDNGQAICVPNAATFAKSVLPRYFKHSNWPSFVRQLNLYGFRKVYHVGISPEVTQHAVWQFKHEYFQQNASELLQNIRRR
;
A
#
# COMPACT_ATOMS: atom_id res chain seq x y z
N ILE A 1 2.55 2.36 10.61
CA ILE A 1 2.60 2.83 9.20
C ILE A 1 1.44 3.76 8.90
N MET A 2 0.21 3.28 8.66
CA MET A 2 -0.88 4.16 8.18
C MET A 2 -1.30 5.29 9.15
N ASN A 3 -1.07 5.13 10.45
CA ASN A 3 -1.40 6.14 11.47
C ASN A 3 -0.22 7.08 11.79
N ASP A 4 0.93 6.92 11.14
CA ASP A 4 2.10 7.76 11.37
C ASP A 4 2.05 9.00 10.46
N THR A 5 1.83 10.16 11.07
CA THR A 5 1.71 11.44 10.37
C THR A 5 3.03 11.89 9.72
N SER A 6 4.18 11.42 10.20
CA SER A 6 5.50 11.81 9.69
C SER A 6 5.83 11.21 8.32
N ILE A 7 5.01 10.28 7.82
CA ILE A 7 5.24 9.57 6.55
C ILE A 7 4.06 9.68 5.57
N GLN A 8 3.10 10.58 5.81
CA GLN A 8 1.89 10.71 4.98
C GLN A 8 2.18 11.05 3.51
N ASP A 9 3.30 11.72 3.23
CA ASP A 9 3.74 12.02 1.85
C ASP A 9 4.21 10.77 1.08
N PHE A 10 4.58 9.69 1.79
CA PHE A 10 5.09 8.46 1.20
C PHE A 10 4.02 7.37 1.09
N ILE A 11 3.08 7.35 2.03
CA ILE A 11 1.96 6.41 2.06
C ILE A 11 0.75 7.05 2.73
N SER A 12 -0.40 6.96 2.06
CA SER A 12 -1.67 7.54 2.54
C SER A 12 -2.85 6.63 2.22
N TRP A 13 -4.00 6.91 2.81
CA TRP A 13 -5.26 6.31 2.38
C TRP A 13 -5.74 6.98 1.08
N SER A 14 -6.48 6.24 0.25
CA SER A 14 -7.30 6.85 -0.81
C SER A 14 -8.40 7.73 -0.21
N ASP A 15 -8.97 8.63 -1.01
CA ASP A 15 -10.00 9.59 -0.56
C ASP A 15 -11.22 8.91 0.10
N ASN A 16 -11.55 7.69 -0.34
CA ASN A 16 -12.63 6.89 0.22
C ASN A 16 -12.21 5.95 1.37
N GLY A 17 -10.94 5.96 1.77
CA GLY A 17 -10.40 5.14 2.87
C GLY A 17 -10.31 3.63 2.58
N GLN A 18 -10.51 3.18 1.34
CA GLN A 18 -10.60 1.74 1.00
C GLN A 18 -9.29 1.15 0.44
N ALA A 19 -8.31 1.98 0.13
CA ALA A 19 -7.03 1.56 -0.41
C ALA A 19 -5.87 2.32 0.25
N ILE A 20 -4.70 1.70 0.27
CA ILE A 20 -3.44 2.41 0.52
C ILE A 20 -2.88 2.91 -0.80
N CYS A 21 -2.32 4.10 -0.77
CA CYS A 21 -1.73 4.82 -1.88
C CYS A 21 -0.25 5.05 -1.60
N VAL A 22 0.62 4.65 -2.53
CA VAL A 22 2.08 4.86 -2.48
C VAL A 22 2.48 5.60 -3.75
N PRO A 23 2.61 6.94 -3.71
CA PRO A 23 2.89 7.75 -4.89
C PRO A 23 4.23 7.46 -5.55
N ASN A 24 5.25 7.17 -4.75
CA ASN A 24 6.59 6.83 -5.24
C ASN A 24 7.13 5.60 -4.50
N ALA A 25 7.04 4.44 -5.16
CA ALA A 25 7.51 3.17 -4.60
C ALA A 25 9.01 3.19 -4.26
N ALA A 26 9.85 3.85 -5.06
CA ALA A 26 11.29 3.89 -4.84
C ALA A 26 11.65 4.69 -3.58
N THR A 27 11.05 5.87 -3.41
CA THR A 27 11.28 6.71 -2.23
C THR A 27 10.69 6.08 -0.97
N PHE A 28 9.46 5.53 -1.04
CA PHE A 28 8.86 4.80 0.07
C PHE A 28 9.73 3.61 0.52
N ALA A 29 10.24 2.85 -0.45
CA ALA A 29 11.08 1.69 -0.18
C ALA A 29 12.40 2.04 0.53
N LYS A 30 13.02 3.17 0.18
CA LYS A 30 14.25 3.64 0.82
C LYS A 30 14.02 4.30 2.18
N SER A 31 12.99 5.15 2.30
CA SER A 31 12.82 6.03 3.46
C SER A 31 11.92 5.46 4.55
N VAL A 32 10.94 4.64 4.18
CA VAL A 32 9.91 4.15 5.11
C VAL A 32 10.10 2.69 5.47
N LEU A 33 10.36 1.81 4.48
CA LEU A 33 10.45 0.37 4.77
C LEU A 33 11.49 0.03 5.85
N PRO A 34 12.72 0.60 5.89
CA PRO A 34 13.68 0.30 6.95
C PRO A 34 13.23 0.68 8.36
N ARG A 35 12.27 1.59 8.51
CA ARG A 35 11.71 2.00 9.81
C ARG A 35 10.75 0.95 10.40
N TYR A 36 10.12 0.15 9.53
CA TYR A 36 9.04 -0.78 9.90
C TYR A 36 9.35 -2.25 9.57
N PHE A 37 10.29 -2.49 8.66
CA PHE A 37 10.72 -3.80 8.17
C PHE A 37 12.25 -3.86 8.17
N LYS A 38 12.80 -5.08 8.22
CA LYS A 38 14.26 -5.30 8.21
C LYS A 38 14.88 -5.20 6.80
N HIS A 39 14.23 -4.52 5.86
CA HIS A 39 14.68 -4.36 4.47
C HIS A 39 14.10 -3.10 3.82
N SER A 40 14.75 -2.63 2.76
CA SER A 40 14.24 -1.56 1.87
C SER A 40 13.70 -2.09 0.53
N ASN A 41 13.42 -3.39 0.43
CA ASN A 41 13.03 -4.04 -0.83
C ASN A 41 11.53 -3.91 -1.13
N TRP A 42 11.18 -3.14 -2.17
CA TRP A 42 9.80 -2.94 -2.64
C TRP A 42 9.09 -4.25 -3.03
N PRO A 43 9.66 -5.10 -3.92
CA PRO A 43 9.12 -6.43 -4.21
C PRO A 43 8.76 -7.26 -2.96
N SER A 44 9.59 -7.23 -1.91
CA SER A 44 9.29 -7.95 -0.66
C SER A 44 8.05 -7.40 0.05
N PHE A 45 7.89 -6.07 0.08
CA PHE A 45 6.68 -5.43 0.59
C PHE A 45 5.43 -5.82 -0.21
N VAL A 46 5.51 -5.78 -1.55
CA VAL A 46 4.41 -6.22 -2.43
C VAL A 46 4.10 -7.71 -2.22
N ARG A 47 5.12 -8.54 -2.01
CA ARG A 47 4.93 -9.96 -1.71
C ARG A 47 4.16 -10.18 -0.41
N GLN A 48 4.44 -9.40 0.64
CA GLN A 48 3.68 -9.43 1.89
C GLN A 48 2.23 -9.02 1.64
N LEU A 49 1.97 -7.93 0.92
CA LEU A 49 0.61 -7.54 0.55
C LEU A 49 -0.13 -8.67 -0.16
N ASN A 50 0.52 -9.33 -1.13
CA ASN A 50 -0.05 -10.46 -1.85
C ASN A 50 -0.31 -11.69 -0.94
N LEU A 51 0.56 -11.96 0.06
CA LEU A 51 0.34 -13.04 1.05
C LEU A 51 -0.93 -12.83 1.87
N TYR A 52 -1.23 -11.58 2.21
CA TYR A 52 -2.43 -11.19 2.96
C TYR A 52 -3.63 -10.87 2.05
N GLY A 53 -3.55 -11.17 0.75
CA GLY A 53 -4.68 -11.07 -0.17
C GLY A 53 -4.97 -9.66 -0.71
N PHE A 54 -4.11 -8.68 -0.45
CA PHE A 54 -4.26 -7.34 -1.03
C PHE A 54 -4.15 -7.41 -2.56
N ARG A 55 -4.91 -6.56 -3.24
CA ARG A 55 -4.94 -6.48 -4.70
C ARG A 55 -4.53 -5.09 -5.17
N LYS A 56 -3.67 -5.04 -6.20
CA LYS A 56 -3.34 -3.79 -6.89
C LYS A 56 -4.60 -3.25 -7.58
N VAL A 57 -4.88 -1.97 -7.38
CA VAL A 57 -5.94 -1.26 -8.10
C VAL A 57 -5.39 -0.79 -9.44
N TYR A 58 -6.09 -1.11 -10.52
CA TYR A 58 -5.77 -0.66 -11.87
C TYR A 58 -6.79 0.41 -12.29
N HIS A 59 -6.32 1.56 -12.74
CA HIS A 59 -7.18 2.61 -13.28
C HIS A 59 -7.52 2.29 -14.73
N VAL A 60 -8.81 2.12 -15.01
CA VAL A 60 -9.31 1.79 -16.35
C VAL A 60 -9.02 2.96 -17.30
N GLY A 61 -8.39 2.66 -18.44
CA GLY A 61 -8.07 3.66 -19.48
C GLY A 61 -6.68 4.28 -19.39
N ILE A 62 -5.87 3.94 -18.38
CA ILE A 62 -4.45 4.34 -18.31
C ILE A 62 -3.60 3.17 -18.81
N SER A 63 -2.81 3.38 -19.87
CA SER A 63 -1.93 2.33 -20.39
C SER A 63 -0.86 1.96 -19.35
N PRO A 64 -0.38 0.71 -19.35
CA PRO A 64 0.70 0.27 -18.44
C PRO A 64 1.97 1.14 -18.55
N GLU A 65 2.26 1.71 -19.72
CA GLU A 65 3.41 2.62 -19.90
C GLU A 65 3.25 3.93 -19.12
N VAL A 66 2.05 4.52 -19.09
CA VAL A 66 1.77 5.71 -18.28
C VAL A 66 1.78 5.39 -16.78
N THR A 67 1.56 4.12 -16.40
CA THR A 67 1.59 3.71 -14.98
C THR A 67 2.97 3.71 -14.32
N GLN A 68 4.06 3.93 -15.05
CA GLN A 68 5.40 4.09 -14.44
C GLN A 68 5.47 5.30 -13.48
N HIS A 69 4.63 6.31 -13.70
CA HIS A 69 4.44 7.46 -12.81
C HIS A 69 3.13 7.39 -12.01
N ALA A 70 2.37 6.29 -12.09
CA ALA A 70 1.11 6.16 -11.38
C ALA A 70 1.33 5.77 -9.91
N VAL A 71 0.51 6.37 -9.05
CA VAL A 71 0.39 6.01 -7.64
C VAL A 71 0.08 4.53 -7.51
N TRP A 72 0.90 3.79 -6.75
CA TRP A 72 0.63 2.40 -6.44
C TRP A 72 -0.51 2.33 -5.43
N GLN A 73 -1.61 1.69 -5.83
CA GLN A 73 -2.77 1.53 -4.96
C GLN A 73 -3.02 0.06 -4.67
N PHE A 74 -3.23 -0.27 -3.40
CA PHE A 74 -3.57 -1.61 -2.96
C PHE A 74 -4.80 -1.58 -2.06
N LYS A 75 -5.75 -2.49 -2.30
CA LYS A 75 -6.97 -2.62 -1.49
C LYS A 75 -7.13 -4.03 -0.95
N HIS A 76 -7.84 -4.12 0.17
CA HIS A 76 -8.30 -5.37 0.75
C HIS A 76 -9.65 -5.11 1.43
N GLU A 77 -10.60 -6.03 1.29
CA GLU A 77 -11.97 -5.87 1.81
C GLU A 77 -12.00 -5.53 3.30
N TYR A 78 -11.17 -6.21 4.09
CA TYR A 78 -11.04 -6.02 5.54
C TYR A 78 -9.95 -5.04 5.97
N PHE A 79 -9.36 -4.27 5.04
CA PHE A 79 -8.37 -3.24 5.37
C PHE A 79 -8.89 -1.86 4.94
N GLN A 80 -9.55 -1.16 5.86
CA GLN A 80 -10.19 0.13 5.60
C GLN A 80 -9.80 1.16 6.67
N GLN A 81 -9.80 2.44 6.29
CA GLN A 81 -9.57 3.54 7.20
C GLN A 81 -10.68 3.58 8.26
N ASN A 82 -10.29 3.66 9.54
CA ASN A 82 -11.19 3.69 10.71
C ASN A 82 -11.97 2.40 11.00
N ALA A 83 -11.63 1.27 10.38
CA ALA A 83 -12.25 -0.03 10.65
C ALA A 83 -11.21 -1.06 11.11
N SER A 84 -10.52 -0.77 12.22
CA SER A 84 -9.42 -1.60 12.73
C SER A 84 -9.90 -2.97 13.25
N GLU A 85 -11.17 -3.09 13.62
CA GLU A 85 -11.83 -4.32 14.02
C GLU A 85 -11.93 -5.36 12.89
N LEU A 86 -11.91 -4.91 11.63
CA LEU A 86 -11.92 -5.82 10.47
C LEU A 86 -10.58 -6.52 10.26
N LEU A 87 -9.48 -5.99 10.83
CA LEU A 87 -8.13 -6.54 10.63
C LEU A 87 -8.01 -8.00 11.07
N GLN A 88 -8.81 -8.44 12.05
CA GLN A 88 -8.84 -9.84 12.51
C GLN A 88 -9.25 -10.83 11.40
N ASN A 89 -9.94 -10.35 10.36
CA ASN A 89 -10.39 -11.15 9.23
C ASN A 89 -9.33 -11.28 8.13
N ILE A 90 -8.21 -10.54 8.23
CA ILE A 90 -7.10 -10.64 7.29
C ILE A 90 -6.24 -11.84 7.66
N ARG A 91 -6.23 -12.86 6.79
CA ARG A 91 -5.46 -14.07 6.99
C ARG A 91 -4.37 -14.21 5.95
N ARG A 92 -3.21 -14.68 6.41
CA ARG A 92 -2.12 -15.09 5.53
C ARG A 92 -2.54 -16.35 4.77
N ARG A 93 -2.35 -16.34 3.46
CA ARG A 93 -2.46 -17.53 2.60
C ARG A 93 -1.22 -18.42 2.70
#